data_AF-A0A2V5UP22-F1
#
_entry.id   AF-A0A2V5UP22-F1
#
_cell.length_a   1.000
_cell.length_b   1.000
_cell.length_c   1.000
_cell.angle_alpha   90.00
_cell.angle_beta   90.00
_cell.angle_gamma   90.00
#
_symmetry.space_group_name_H-M   'P 1'
#
loop_
_entity.id
_entity.type
_entity.pdbx_description
1 polymer ?
#
loop_
_entity_poly.entity_id
_entity_poly.type
_entity_poly.pdbx_seq_one_letter_code
_entity_poly.pdbx_strand_id
1 'polypeptide(L)'
;LPGIGKYTAHAVASFAVNQSVPIVEANTARVLARLFNLREPIDSDLGRKRLWQHAAVLVPKSNSRTYNSALIDLGALVCVPREPKCGICSVKKFCRTKNPGTLPIKKMRPAMERLTENHALTMRADSILLEKADSRWRGMWILPRPQAKPVNPQPIYKLVFPFTNHRVELKVYVEHWRKIDKRSQCWIRVDSVDSIPMPSPHRKAMRHLLSEATGGRSRRQQSSGS
;
A
#
# COMPACT_ATOMS: atom_id res chain seq x y z
N LEU A 1 -11.97 7.74 17.60
CA LEU A 1 -12.44 7.76 16.19
C LEU A 1 -11.79 6.60 15.44
N PRO A 2 -12.58 5.68 14.85
CA PRO A 2 -12.02 4.61 14.01
C PRO A 2 -11.09 5.17 12.92
N GLY A 3 -9.92 4.58 12.73
CA GLY A 3 -8.92 5.03 11.76
C GLY A 3 -8.01 6.19 12.23
N ILE A 4 -8.27 6.80 13.38
CA ILE A 4 -7.42 7.87 13.93
C ILE A 4 -6.45 7.29 14.97
N GLY A 5 -5.22 7.04 14.54
CA GLY A 5 -4.12 6.64 15.42
C GLY A 5 -3.48 7.83 16.15
N LYS A 6 -2.58 7.53 17.10
CA LYS A 6 -1.87 8.54 17.90
C LYS A 6 -1.17 9.61 17.05
N TYR A 7 -0.50 9.19 15.98
CA TYR A 7 0.11 10.11 15.00
C TYR A 7 -0.93 11.09 14.44
N THR A 8 -2.03 10.58 13.88
CA THR A 8 -3.06 11.42 13.24
C THR A 8 -3.70 12.37 14.24
N ALA A 9 -4.01 11.90 15.45
CA ALA A 9 -4.57 12.74 16.50
C ALA A 9 -3.61 13.90 16.85
N HIS A 10 -2.33 13.61 17.06
CA HIS A 10 -1.32 14.62 17.37
C HIS A 10 -1.03 15.55 16.18
N ALA A 11 -1.06 15.04 14.96
CA ALA A 11 -0.88 15.83 13.74
C ALA A 11 -2.00 16.86 13.59
N VAL A 12 -3.26 16.45 13.77
CA VAL A 12 -4.40 17.39 13.77
C VAL A 12 -4.27 18.39 14.92
N ALA A 13 -4.00 17.93 16.13
CA ALA A 13 -3.87 18.80 17.30
C ALA A 13 -2.75 19.85 17.13
N SER A 14 -1.58 19.46 16.63
CA SER A 14 -0.48 20.41 16.42
C SER A 14 -0.69 21.30 15.19
N PHE A 15 -1.03 20.72 14.03
CA PHE A 15 -1.09 21.48 12.77
C PHE A 15 -2.40 22.20 12.52
N ALA A 16 -3.53 21.80 13.11
CA ALA A 16 -4.77 22.55 12.97
C ALA A 16 -4.89 23.60 14.09
N VAL A 17 -4.68 23.18 15.34
CA VAL A 17 -4.98 23.99 16.53
C VAL A 17 -3.75 24.43 17.34
N ASN A 18 -2.53 24.18 16.85
CA ASN A 18 -1.27 24.57 17.50
C ASN A 18 -1.11 24.03 18.94
N GLN A 19 -1.77 22.92 19.27
CA GLN A 19 -1.63 22.29 20.56
C GLN A 19 -0.21 21.74 20.73
N SER A 20 0.36 21.91 21.93
CA SER A 20 1.70 21.44 22.28
C SER A 20 1.75 19.92 22.43
N VAL A 21 1.79 19.21 21.30
CA VAL A 21 1.89 17.75 21.26
C VAL A 21 2.98 17.30 20.29
N PRO A 22 3.73 16.24 20.61
CA PRO A 22 4.79 15.75 19.73
C PRO A 22 4.22 15.04 18.51
N ILE A 23 4.96 15.04 17.40
CA ILE A 23 4.65 14.24 16.21
C ILE A 23 5.80 13.28 15.89
N VAL A 24 5.47 11.98 15.80
CA VAL A 24 6.41 10.94 15.40
C VAL A 24 5.92 10.28 14.11
N GLU A 25 6.62 10.55 13.01
CA GLU A 25 6.45 9.90 11.71
C GLU A 25 7.78 9.29 11.22
N ALA A 26 7.84 8.72 10.02
CA ALA A 26 9.02 8.01 9.53
C ALA A 26 10.31 8.85 9.49
N ASN A 27 10.26 10.14 9.13
CA ASN A 27 11.42 11.02 9.14
C ASN A 27 11.77 11.48 10.54
N THR A 28 10.82 11.97 11.34
CA THR A 28 11.10 12.41 12.71
C THR A 28 11.53 11.25 13.61
N ALA A 29 11.00 10.03 13.42
CA ALA A 29 11.48 8.82 14.12
C ALA A 29 12.96 8.55 13.84
N ARG A 30 13.41 8.72 12.60
CA ARG A 30 14.84 8.60 12.23
C ARG A 30 15.67 9.71 12.86
N VAL A 31 15.20 10.95 12.81
CA VAL A 31 15.89 12.08 13.46
C VAL A 31 16.05 11.82 14.95
N LEU A 32 14.97 11.47 15.65
CA LEU A 32 14.96 11.20 17.08
C LEU A 32 15.85 10.00 17.42
N ALA A 33 15.78 8.91 16.65
CA ALA A 33 16.65 7.75 16.87
C ALA A 33 18.13 8.13 16.78
N ARG A 34 18.52 8.95 15.80
CA ARG A 34 19.89 9.45 15.65
C ARG A 34 20.25 10.49 16.71
N LEU A 35 19.36 11.41 17.02
CA LEU A 35 19.60 12.46 18.02
C LEU A 35 19.88 11.85 19.40
N PHE A 36 19.08 10.85 19.80
CA PHE A 36 19.20 10.18 21.10
C PHE A 36 20.06 8.92 21.09
N ASN A 37 20.60 8.52 19.93
CA ASN A 37 21.34 7.26 19.76
C ASN A 37 20.53 6.03 20.23
N LEU A 38 19.25 5.98 19.85
CA LEU A 38 18.31 4.93 20.21
C LEU A 38 18.69 3.61 19.53
N ARG A 39 19.03 2.58 20.32
CA ARG A 39 19.48 1.28 19.81
C ARG A 39 18.37 0.22 19.74
N GLU A 40 17.21 0.50 20.31
CA GLU A 40 16.04 -0.34 20.13
C GLU A 40 15.46 -0.22 18.71
N PRO A 41 14.93 -1.31 18.13
CA PRO A 41 14.20 -1.23 16.88
C PRO A 41 13.02 -0.27 16.97
N ILE A 42 12.95 0.73 16.10
CA ILE A 42 11.93 1.80 16.17
C ILE A 42 10.50 1.30 15.93
N ASP A 43 10.36 0.10 15.38
CA ASP A 43 9.13 -0.64 15.09
C ASP A 43 8.84 -1.76 16.11
N SER A 44 9.59 -1.80 17.22
CA SER A 44 9.22 -2.54 18.44
C SER A 44 8.31 -1.70 19.35
N ASP A 45 7.57 -2.34 20.26
CA ASP A 45 6.74 -1.62 21.24
C ASP A 45 7.59 -0.72 22.13
N LEU A 46 8.73 -1.23 22.60
CA LEU A 46 9.69 -0.46 23.40
C LEU A 46 10.29 0.72 22.62
N GLY A 47 10.75 0.49 21.40
CA GLY A 47 11.32 1.54 20.54
C GLY A 47 10.31 2.62 20.18
N ARG A 48 9.07 2.23 19.84
CA ARG A 48 7.96 3.18 19.64
C ARG A 48 7.72 4.01 20.89
N LYS A 49 7.62 3.37 22.07
CA LYS A 49 7.41 4.07 23.34
C LYS A 49 8.51 5.09 23.61
N ARG A 50 9.79 4.72 23.44
CA ARG A 50 10.94 5.60 23.64
C ARG A 50 10.96 6.77 22.65
N LEU A 51 10.65 6.54 21.37
CA LEU A 51 10.54 7.62 20.38
C LEU A 51 9.51 8.66 20.79
N TRP A 52 8.33 8.22 21.24
CA TRP A 52 7.28 9.12 21.71
C TRP A 52 7.69 9.90 22.96
N GLN A 53 8.43 9.27 23.89
CA GLN A 53 8.97 9.94 25.08
C GLN A 53 10.01 11.00 24.68
N HIS A 54 10.95 10.65 23.80
CA HIS A 54 11.94 11.60 23.28
C HIS A 54 11.29 12.78 22.57
N ALA A 55 10.28 12.54 21.75
CA ALA A 55 9.54 13.61 21.09
C ALA A 55 8.81 14.51 22.09
N ALA A 56 8.19 13.93 23.12
CA ALA A 56 7.47 14.67 24.16
C ALA A 56 8.39 15.57 25.00
N VAL A 57 9.64 15.17 25.22
CA VAL A 57 10.62 16.00 25.94
C VAL A 57 11.07 17.22 25.13
N LEU A 58 11.06 17.11 23.79
CA LEU A 58 11.54 18.18 22.92
C LEU A 58 10.46 19.15 22.43
N VAL A 59 9.18 18.75 22.44
CA VAL A 59 8.12 19.61 21.95
C VAL A 59 8.00 20.87 22.83
N PRO A 60 8.09 22.07 22.25
CA PRO A 60 7.99 23.31 23.03
C PRO A 60 6.55 23.57 23.47
N LYS A 61 6.39 24.20 24.64
CA LYS A 61 5.08 24.58 25.21
C LYS A 61 4.27 25.52 24.29
N SER A 62 4.97 26.31 23.48
CA SER A 62 4.39 27.20 22.46
C SER A 62 5.06 26.92 21.11
N ASN A 63 4.40 27.29 20.00
CA ASN A 63 4.93 27.11 18.63
C ASN A 63 5.22 25.66 18.24
N SER A 64 4.47 24.70 18.80
CA SER A 64 4.59 23.27 18.48
C SER A 64 4.40 22.99 16.99
N ARG A 65 3.51 23.72 16.30
CA ARG A 65 3.33 23.61 14.85
C ARG A 65 4.63 23.86 14.08
N THR A 66 5.30 24.98 14.35
CA THR A 66 6.56 25.36 13.70
C THR A 66 7.66 24.36 14.05
N TYR A 67 7.76 23.97 15.32
CA TYR A 67 8.73 22.97 15.76
C TYR A 67 8.55 21.62 15.06
N ASN A 68 7.33 21.07 15.04
CA ASN A 68 7.05 19.79 14.42
C ASN A 68 7.27 19.84 12.90
N SER A 69 6.91 20.95 12.25
CA SER A 69 7.17 21.16 10.82
C SER A 69 8.68 21.18 10.55
N ALA A 70 9.45 21.95 11.33
CA ALA A 70 10.90 22.01 11.21
C ALA A 70 11.58 20.66 11.47
N LEU A 71 11.06 19.86 12.41
CA LEU A 71 11.58 18.52 12.70
C LEU A 71 11.33 17.54 11.54
N ILE A 72 10.16 17.62 10.91
CA ILE A 72 9.83 16.86 9.71
C ILE A 72 10.76 17.26 8.55
N ASP A 73 10.91 18.56 8.30
CA ASP A 73 11.77 19.08 7.23
C ASP A 73 13.23 18.72 7.45
N LEU A 74 13.72 18.80 8.69
CA LEU A 74 15.06 18.34 9.05
C LEU A 74 15.24 16.86 8.68
N GLY A 75 14.25 16.03 8.98
CA GLY A 75 14.26 14.61 8.64
C GLY A 75 14.22 14.37 7.12
N ALA A 76 13.43 15.15 6.40
CA ALA A 76 13.22 15.01 4.95
C ALA A 76 14.40 15.52 4.12
N LEU A 77 15.03 16.63 4.51
CA LEU A 77 15.99 17.36 3.67
C LEU A 77 17.45 17.20 4.09
N VAL A 78 17.71 16.92 5.37
CA VAL A 78 19.07 16.93 5.95
C VAL A 78 19.42 15.58 6.55
N CYS A 79 18.64 15.11 7.52
CA CYS A 79 18.84 13.84 8.20
C CYS A 79 18.22 12.68 7.41
N VAL A 80 18.58 12.58 6.13
CA VAL A 80 18.04 11.61 5.17
C VAL A 80 18.50 10.17 5.47
N PRO A 81 17.81 9.12 4.97
CA PRO A 81 18.12 7.73 5.30
C PRO A 81 19.56 7.31 4.95
N ARG A 82 20.01 7.63 3.74
CA ARG A 82 21.36 7.35 3.24
C ARG A 82 22.12 8.66 3.15
N GLU A 83 23.38 8.68 3.57
CA GLU A 83 24.27 9.85 3.48
C GLU A 83 23.66 11.15 4.04
N PRO A 84 23.30 11.19 5.34
CA PRO A 84 22.75 12.41 5.93
C PRO A 84 23.74 13.56 5.85
N LYS A 85 23.22 14.76 5.57
CA LYS A 85 24.01 15.99 5.39
C LYS A 85 24.41 16.58 6.75
N CYS A 86 25.15 15.82 7.54
CA CYS A 86 25.52 16.20 8.91
C CYS A 86 26.35 17.48 8.98
N GLY A 87 27.06 17.87 7.91
CA GLY A 87 27.81 19.12 7.83
C GLY A 87 26.94 20.38 7.97
N ILE A 88 25.69 20.34 7.49
CA ILE A 88 24.74 21.47 7.52
C ILE A 88 23.62 21.28 8.55
N CYS A 89 23.68 20.22 9.36
CA CYS A 89 22.62 19.90 10.31
C CYS A 89 22.63 20.88 11.48
N SER A 90 21.58 21.70 11.59
CA SER A 90 21.41 22.74 12.62
C SER A 90 21.46 22.20 14.05
N VAL A 91 21.13 20.93 14.25
CA VAL A 91 21.13 20.26 15.56
C VAL A 91 22.28 19.26 15.74
N LYS A 92 23.30 19.28 14.87
CA LYS A 92 24.45 18.34 14.91
C LYS A 92 25.10 18.28 16.30
N LYS A 93 25.29 19.43 16.95
CA LYS A 93 25.92 19.53 18.27
C LYS A 93 25.16 18.79 19.37
N PHE A 94 23.86 18.52 19.17
CA PHE A 94 23.02 17.78 20.10
C PHE A 94 22.86 16.30 19.72
N CYS A 95 23.36 15.89 18.54
CA CYS A 95 23.22 14.53 18.05
C CYS A 95 24.24 13.60 18.71
N ARG A 96 23.73 12.61 19.44
CA ARG A 96 24.54 11.63 20.17
C ARG A 96 25.11 10.51 19.28
N THR A 97 24.67 10.40 18.03
CA THR A 97 25.09 9.33 17.13
C THR A 97 26.35 9.71 16.36
N LYS A 98 27.42 8.93 16.54
CA LYS A 98 28.67 9.06 15.77
C LYS A 98 28.55 8.55 14.33
N ASN A 99 27.78 7.47 14.12
CA ASN A 99 27.56 6.87 12.80
C ASN A 99 26.06 6.80 12.45
N PRO A 100 25.49 7.87 11.87
CA PRO A 100 24.07 7.97 11.52
C PRO A 100 23.58 6.89 10.56
N GLY A 101 24.46 6.31 9.74
CA GLY A 101 24.11 5.24 8.80
C GLY A 101 23.64 3.95 9.48
N THR A 102 24.01 3.76 10.75
CA THR A 102 23.60 2.59 11.55
C THR A 102 22.20 2.73 12.17
N LEU A 103 21.55 3.88 12.03
CA LEU A 103 20.27 4.19 12.65
C LEU A 103 19.26 4.79 11.66
N PRO A 104 17.95 4.49 11.83
CA PRO A 104 17.36 3.70 12.92
C PRO A 104 17.47 2.19 12.71
N ILE A 105 17.52 1.43 13.80
CA ILE A 105 17.34 -0.04 13.74
C ILE A 105 15.86 -0.33 13.50
N LYS A 106 15.58 -1.32 12.66
CA LYS A 106 14.23 -1.87 12.41
C LYS A 106 14.25 -3.36 12.66
N LYS A 107 13.11 -3.93 13.05
CA LYS A 107 12.95 -5.38 13.17
C LYS A 107 13.24 -6.03 11.82
N MET A 108 13.83 -7.23 11.88
CA MET A 108 13.89 -8.08 10.69
C MET A 108 12.47 -8.32 10.20
N ARG A 109 12.25 -8.04 8.92
CA ARG A 109 10.97 -8.34 8.28
C ARG A 109 10.88 -9.86 8.11
N PRO A 110 9.71 -10.48 8.38
CA PRO A 110 9.48 -11.88 8.04
C PRO A 110 9.79 -12.14 6.56
N ALA A 111 10.19 -13.37 6.24
CA ALA A 111 10.33 -13.79 4.86
C ALA A 111 9.01 -13.58 4.11
N MET A 112 9.10 -13.10 2.87
CA MET A 112 7.92 -12.85 2.05
C MET A 112 7.29 -14.18 1.65
N GLU A 113 6.03 -14.39 2.05
CA GLU A 113 5.29 -15.61 1.73
C GLU A 113 4.75 -15.57 0.29
N ARG A 114 4.79 -16.70 -0.42
CA ARG A 114 4.19 -16.78 -1.76
C ARG A 114 2.74 -17.21 -1.64
N LEU A 115 1.84 -16.43 -2.23
CA LEU A 115 0.41 -16.75 -2.28
C LEU A 115 -0.05 -16.83 -3.74
N THR A 116 -0.80 -17.86 -4.09
CA THR A 116 -1.43 -17.97 -5.42
C THR A 116 -2.92 -17.66 -5.31
N GLU A 117 -3.40 -16.75 -6.14
CA GLU A 117 -4.81 -16.40 -6.24
C GLU A 117 -5.32 -16.75 -7.64
N ASN A 118 -6.26 -17.69 -7.71
CA ASN A 118 -6.90 -18.09 -8.96
C ASN A 118 -8.22 -17.33 -9.10
N HIS A 119 -8.44 -16.78 -10.29
CA HIS A 119 -9.62 -16.01 -10.65
C HIS A 119 -10.16 -16.44 -12.01
N ALA A 120 -11.46 -16.21 -12.23
CA ALA A 120 -12.15 -16.55 -13.47
C ALA A 120 -12.53 -15.27 -14.25
N LEU A 121 -12.29 -15.31 -15.55
CA LEU A 121 -12.87 -14.38 -16.51
C LEU A 121 -14.13 -15.01 -17.09
N THR A 122 -15.26 -14.35 -16.88
CA THR A 122 -16.55 -14.75 -17.46
C THR A 122 -17.21 -13.53 -18.09
N MET A 123 -17.52 -13.64 -19.38
CA MET A 123 -18.14 -12.57 -20.17
C MET A 123 -19.47 -13.03 -20.77
N ARG A 124 -20.40 -12.08 -20.93
CA ARG A 124 -21.66 -12.24 -21.67
C ARG A 124 -21.93 -10.96 -22.44
N ALA A 125 -21.97 -11.03 -23.78
CA ALA A 125 -22.11 -9.86 -24.65
C ALA A 125 -21.12 -8.76 -24.24
N ASP A 126 -21.63 -7.61 -23.77
CA ASP A 126 -20.84 -6.44 -23.34
C ASP A 126 -20.73 -6.31 -21.82
N SER A 127 -20.93 -7.41 -21.09
CA SER A 127 -20.83 -7.46 -19.63
C SER A 127 -19.82 -8.49 -19.17
N ILE A 128 -19.15 -8.16 -18.07
CA ILE A 128 -18.22 -9.01 -17.34
C ILE A 128 -18.77 -9.28 -15.95
N LEU A 129 -18.60 -10.51 -15.49
CA LEU A 129 -19.00 -10.90 -14.17
C LEU A 129 -17.94 -10.51 -13.15
N LEU A 130 -18.34 -9.78 -12.11
CA LEU A 130 -17.46 -9.37 -11.01
C LEU A 130 -18.07 -9.76 -9.67
N GLU A 131 -17.20 -9.89 -8.67
CA GLU A 131 -17.54 -10.24 -7.29
C GLU A 131 -17.12 -9.12 -6.35
N LYS A 132 -17.99 -8.76 -5.40
CA LYS A 132 -17.67 -7.82 -4.33
C LYS A 132 -16.89 -8.56 -3.25
N ALA A 133 -15.62 -8.20 -3.09
CA ALA A 133 -14.74 -8.89 -2.15
C ALA A 133 -15.21 -8.71 -0.69
N ASP A 134 -15.12 -9.78 0.09
CA ASP A 134 -15.53 -9.86 1.51
C ASP A 134 -14.36 -9.72 2.49
N SER A 135 -13.14 -9.98 2.00
CA SER A 135 -11.93 -10.16 2.80
C SER A 135 -10.82 -9.25 2.30
N ARG A 136 -9.82 -9.79 1.59
CA ARG A 136 -8.83 -8.96 0.92
C ARG A 136 -9.56 -8.12 -0.13
N TRP A 137 -9.28 -6.81 -0.15
CA TRP A 137 -9.97 -5.83 -0.99
C TRP A 137 -11.44 -5.59 -0.63
N ARG A 138 -11.84 -5.87 0.62
CA ARG A 138 -13.22 -5.72 1.11
C ARG A 138 -13.91 -4.47 0.57
N GLY A 139 -15.06 -4.68 -0.07
CA GLY A 139 -15.87 -3.61 -0.65
C GLY A 139 -15.51 -3.19 -2.08
N MET A 140 -14.40 -3.68 -2.63
CA MET A 140 -14.02 -3.50 -4.03
C MET A 140 -14.53 -4.64 -4.91
N TRP A 141 -14.64 -4.39 -6.21
CA TRP A 141 -14.95 -5.41 -7.22
C TRP A 141 -13.68 -6.12 -7.67
N ILE A 142 -13.75 -7.45 -7.75
CA ILE A 142 -12.67 -8.32 -8.22
C ILE A 142 -13.22 -9.30 -9.27
N LEU A 143 -12.32 -9.92 -10.01
CA LEU A 143 -12.68 -11.11 -10.79
C LEU A 143 -13.11 -12.22 -9.81
N PRO A 144 -14.20 -12.96 -10.06
CA PRO A 144 -14.63 -14.03 -9.17
C PRO A 144 -13.57 -15.13 -9.02
N ARG A 145 -13.67 -15.92 -7.95
CA ARG A 145 -12.91 -17.17 -7.86
C ARG A 145 -13.50 -18.22 -8.81
N PRO A 146 -12.69 -19.14 -9.38
CA PRO A 146 -13.21 -20.22 -10.20
C PRO A 146 -14.16 -21.11 -9.40
N GLN A 147 -15.27 -21.56 -10.02
CA GLN A 147 -16.23 -22.47 -9.36
C GLN A 147 -15.75 -23.92 -9.37
N ALA A 148 -14.97 -24.27 -10.40
CA ALA A 148 -14.36 -25.58 -10.54
C ALA A 148 -12.85 -25.47 -10.78
N LYS A 149 -12.15 -26.61 -10.74
CA LYS A 149 -10.78 -26.67 -11.23
C LYS A 149 -10.76 -26.27 -12.71
N PRO A 150 -9.80 -25.44 -13.15
CA PRO A 150 -9.71 -25.03 -14.55
C PRO A 150 -9.63 -26.24 -15.48
N VAL A 151 -10.42 -26.24 -16.57
CA VAL A 151 -10.35 -27.28 -17.61
C VAL A 151 -8.99 -27.23 -18.31
N ASN A 152 -8.46 -26.02 -18.53
CA ASN A 152 -7.09 -25.80 -18.98
C ASN A 152 -6.23 -25.31 -17.80
N PRO A 153 -5.14 -26.01 -17.43
CA PRO A 153 -4.28 -25.59 -16.33
C PRO A 153 -3.47 -24.32 -16.64
N GLN A 154 -3.36 -23.90 -17.90
CA GLN A 154 -2.67 -22.67 -18.28
C GLN A 154 -3.56 -21.45 -18.07
N PRO A 155 -3.14 -20.46 -17.25
CA PRO A 155 -3.88 -19.22 -17.11
C PRO A 155 -3.76 -18.36 -18.36
N ILE A 156 -4.84 -17.67 -18.74
CA ILE A 156 -4.85 -16.68 -19.82
C ILE A 156 -4.16 -15.36 -19.43
N TYR A 157 -4.01 -15.12 -18.12
CA TYR A 157 -3.28 -13.96 -17.63
C TYR A 157 -2.62 -14.28 -16.29
N LYS A 158 -1.41 -13.76 -16.10
CA LYS A 158 -0.62 -13.94 -14.89
C LYS A 158 0.03 -12.63 -14.48
N LEU A 159 -0.12 -12.25 -13.21
CA LEU A 159 0.53 -11.08 -12.63
C LEU A 159 1.08 -11.40 -11.25
N VAL A 160 2.34 -11.06 -11.02
CA VAL A 160 2.96 -11.16 -9.70
C VAL A 160 3.11 -9.76 -9.11
N PHE A 161 2.62 -9.56 -7.88
CA PHE A 161 2.70 -8.26 -7.20
C PHE A 161 2.95 -8.43 -5.69
N PRO A 162 3.64 -7.46 -5.05
CA PRO A 162 3.81 -7.46 -3.60
C PRO A 162 2.54 -6.95 -2.90
N PHE A 163 2.19 -7.55 -1.76
CA PHE A 163 1.15 -7.07 -0.86
C PHE A 163 1.52 -7.33 0.60
N THR A 164 1.89 -6.27 1.32
CA THR A 164 2.38 -6.32 2.71
C THR A 164 3.55 -7.32 2.87
N ASN A 165 3.26 -8.55 3.30
CA ASN A 165 4.22 -9.64 3.53
C ASN A 165 4.11 -10.76 2.48
N HIS A 166 3.26 -10.61 1.47
CA HIS A 166 3.03 -11.63 0.45
C HIS A 166 3.58 -11.21 -0.90
N ARG A 167 4.09 -12.18 -1.65
CA ARG A 167 4.25 -12.12 -3.10
C ARG A 167 3.08 -12.86 -3.72
N VAL A 168 2.09 -12.10 -4.18
CA VAL A 168 0.85 -12.66 -4.71
C VAL A 168 1.03 -12.93 -6.21
N GLU A 169 0.75 -14.17 -6.61
CA GLU A 169 0.65 -14.61 -7.99
C GLU A 169 -0.83 -14.73 -8.36
N LEU A 170 -1.36 -13.70 -9.05
CA LEU A 170 -2.70 -13.71 -9.59
C LEU A 170 -2.71 -14.43 -10.94
N LYS A 171 -3.59 -15.42 -11.06
CA LYS A 171 -3.82 -16.21 -12.26
C LYS A 171 -5.27 -16.10 -12.67
N VAL A 172 -5.52 -15.79 -13.93
CA VAL A 172 -6.88 -15.71 -14.50
C VAL A 172 -7.08 -16.82 -15.49
N TYR A 173 -8.22 -17.49 -15.42
CA TYR A 173 -8.63 -18.56 -16.33
C TYR A 173 -9.95 -18.19 -16.99
N VAL A 174 -10.21 -18.70 -18.19
CA VAL A 174 -11.54 -18.60 -18.80
C VAL A 174 -12.47 -19.60 -18.12
N GLU A 175 -13.65 -19.18 -17.70
CA GLU A 175 -14.67 -20.08 -17.19
C GLU A 175 -16.05 -19.72 -17.74
N HIS A 176 -16.86 -20.73 -18.04
CA HIS A 176 -18.25 -20.56 -18.42
C HIS A 176 -19.13 -20.83 -17.21
N TRP A 177 -19.82 -19.80 -16.75
CA TRP A 177 -20.59 -19.88 -15.51
C TRP A 177 -21.99 -20.47 -15.71
N ARG A 178 -22.32 -21.46 -14.88
CA ARG A 178 -23.64 -22.12 -14.87
C ARG A 178 -24.63 -21.39 -13.94
N LYS A 179 -24.18 -20.92 -12.76
CA LYS A 179 -24.99 -20.18 -11.78
C LYS A 179 -24.13 -19.09 -11.12
N ILE A 180 -24.70 -17.92 -10.85
CA ILE A 180 -24.05 -16.83 -10.11
C ILE A 180 -24.56 -16.76 -8.67
N ASP A 181 -23.72 -16.39 -7.71
CA ASP A 181 -24.15 -15.96 -6.38
C ASP A 181 -24.62 -14.50 -6.43
N LYS A 182 -25.94 -14.31 -6.50
CA LYS A 182 -26.57 -12.99 -6.58
C LYS A 182 -26.31 -12.09 -5.36
N ARG A 183 -25.78 -12.62 -4.25
CA ARG A 183 -25.48 -11.81 -3.05
C ARG A 183 -24.18 -11.02 -3.19
N SER A 184 -23.21 -11.57 -3.92
CA SER A 184 -21.85 -11.03 -4.02
C SER A 184 -21.44 -10.72 -5.45
N GLN A 185 -22.10 -11.32 -6.46
CA GLN A 185 -21.69 -11.25 -7.85
C GLN A 185 -22.70 -10.51 -8.73
N CYS A 186 -22.18 -9.75 -9.69
CA CYS A 186 -22.97 -8.92 -10.58
C CYS A 186 -22.35 -8.86 -11.98
N TRP A 187 -23.21 -8.76 -12.99
CA TRP A 187 -22.79 -8.46 -14.35
C TRP A 187 -22.62 -6.96 -14.49
N ILE A 188 -21.40 -6.52 -14.80
CA ILE A 188 -21.04 -5.12 -14.97
C ILE A 188 -20.66 -4.90 -16.43
N ARG A 189 -21.18 -3.82 -17.03
CA ARG A 189 -20.85 -3.47 -18.42
C ARG A 189 -19.35 -3.19 -18.56
N VAL A 190 -18.78 -3.64 -19.68
CA VAL A 190 -17.34 -3.49 -19.98
C VAL A 190 -16.92 -2.02 -19.99
N ASP A 191 -17.75 -1.13 -20.52
CA ASP A 191 -17.52 0.32 -20.57
C ASP A 191 -17.47 0.99 -19.17
N SER A 192 -18.06 0.35 -18.16
CA SER A 192 -18.19 0.86 -16.80
C SER A 192 -17.09 0.34 -15.87
N VAL A 193 -16.20 -0.53 -16.37
CA VAL A 193 -15.14 -1.15 -15.55
C VAL A 193 -14.16 -0.11 -15.00
N ASP A 194 -13.91 0.97 -15.73
CA ASP A 194 -12.96 1.98 -15.27
C ASP A 194 -13.51 2.87 -14.15
N SER A 195 -14.82 2.99 -14.01
CA SER A 195 -15.48 3.83 -12.99
C SER A 195 -15.78 3.11 -11.67
N ILE A 196 -15.62 1.79 -11.60
CA ILE A 196 -15.89 1.02 -10.37
C ILE A 196 -14.64 0.88 -9.46
N PRO A 197 -14.80 0.80 -8.14
CA PRO A 197 -13.69 0.56 -7.22
C PRO A 197 -13.14 -0.85 -7.42
N MET A 198 -11.88 -0.94 -7.83
CA MET A 198 -11.24 -2.21 -8.19
C MET A 198 -9.75 -2.18 -7.82
N PRO A 199 -9.20 -3.26 -7.25
CA PRO A 199 -7.77 -3.34 -6.96
C PRO A 199 -6.93 -3.25 -8.23
N SER A 200 -5.78 -2.60 -8.14
CA SER A 200 -4.85 -2.42 -9.27
C SER A 200 -4.51 -3.74 -10.00
N PRO A 201 -4.24 -4.88 -9.32
CA PRO A 201 -3.97 -6.14 -10.00
C PRO A 201 -5.13 -6.64 -10.88
N HIS A 202 -6.36 -6.59 -10.37
CA HIS A 202 -7.56 -6.99 -11.12
C HIS A 202 -7.84 -6.03 -12.27
N ARG A 203 -7.65 -4.72 -12.05
CA ARG A 203 -7.82 -3.71 -13.10
C ARG A 203 -6.83 -3.91 -14.25
N LYS A 204 -5.56 -4.21 -13.93
CA LYS A 204 -4.55 -4.55 -14.94
C LYS A 204 -4.93 -5.81 -15.72
N ALA A 205 -5.35 -6.86 -15.02
CA ALA A 205 -5.83 -8.08 -15.68
C ALA A 205 -7.00 -7.79 -16.62
N MET A 206 -8.01 -7.06 -16.17
CA MET A 206 -9.18 -6.74 -16.99
C MET A 206 -8.84 -5.89 -18.20
N ARG A 207 -8.05 -4.82 -18.05
CA ARG A 207 -7.64 -3.99 -19.20
C ARG A 207 -6.90 -4.81 -20.26
N HIS A 208 -5.98 -5.68 -19.83
CA HIS A 208 -5.27 -6.56 -20.73
C HIS A 208 -6.23 -7.52 -21.46
N LEU A 209 -7.07 -8.24 -20.72
CA LEU A 209 -7.99 -9.23 -21.26
C LEU A 209 -9.05 -8.63 -22.20
N LEU A 210 -9.55 -7.42 -21.89
CA LEU A 210 -10.49 -6.71 -22.75
C LEU A 210 -9.83 -6.18 -24.03
N SER A 211 -8.56 -5.76 -23.96
CA SER A 211 -7.79 -5.34 -25.14
C SER A 211 -7.53 -6.51 -26.11
N GLU A 212 -7.24 -7.70 -25.59
CA GLU A 212 -7.06 -8.89 -26.44
C GLU A 212 -8.37 -9.35 -27.08
N ALA A 213 -9.49 -9.30 -26.34
CA ALA A 213 -10.80 -9.65 -26.85
C ALA A 213 -11.30 -8.72 -27.99
N THR A 214 -10.95 -7.43 -27.92
CA THR A 214 -11.30 -6.44 -28.96
C THR A 214 -10.36 -6.53 -30.17
N GLY A 215 -9.06 -6.74 -29.96
CA GLY A 215 -8.09 -6.96 -31.04
C GLY A 215 -8.32 -8.26 -31.83
N GLY A 216 -8.79 -9.32 -31.17
CA GLY A 216 -9.14 -10.59 -31.80
C GLY A 216 -10.40 -10.53 -32.68
N ARG A 217 -11.37 -9.66 -32.36
CA ARG A 217 -12.56 -9.44 -33.19
C ARG A 217 -12.23 -8.73 -34.51
N SER A 218 -11.28 -7.80 -34.50
CA SER A 218 -10.84 -7.09 -35.71
C SER A 218 -10.09 -8.00 -36.70
N ARG A 219 -9.26 -8.93 -36.19
CA ARG A 219 -8.55 -9.92 -37.04
C ARG A 219 -9.47 -10.95 -37.69
N ARG A 220 -10.53 -11.40 -37.02
CA ARG A 220 -11.48 -12.39 -37.59
C ARG A 220 -12.38 -11.82 -38.69
N GLN A 221 -12.64 -10.51 -38.70
CA GLN A 221 -13.41 -9.86 -39.77
C GLN A 221 -12.60 -9.65 -41.06
N GLN A 222 -11.27 -9.65 -40.99
CA GLN A 222 -10.40 -9.55 -42.18
C GLN A 222 -10.13 -10.90 -42.86
N SER A 223 -10.30 -12.03 -42.16
CA SER A 223 -10.02 -13.37 -42.70
C SER A 223 -11.24 -14.08 -43.31
N SER A 224 -12.42 -13.46 -43.29
CA SER A 224 -13.67 -14.00 -43.87
C SER A 224 -14.10 -13.28 -45.15
N GLY A 225 -13.21 -12.48 -45.74
CA GLY A 225 -13.43 -11.71 -46.97
C GLY A 225 -12.36 -11.97 -48.02
N SER A 226 -12.00 -13.25 -48.22
CA SER A 226 -11.11 -13.70 -49.30
C SER A 226 -11.67 -14.96 -49.92
#